data_AF-A0A2M9Q1K0-F1
#
_entry.id   AF-A0A2M9Q1K0-F1
#
_cell.length_a   1.000
_cell.length_b   1.000
_cell.length_c   1.000
_cell.angle_alpha   90.00
_cell.angle_beta   90.00
_cell.angle_gamma   90.00
#
_symmetry.space_group_name_H-M   'P 1'
#
loop_
_entity.id
_entity.type
_entity.pdbx_description
1 polymer ?
#
loop_
_entity_poly.entity_id
_entity_poly.type
_entity_poly.pdbx_seq_one_letter_code
_entity_poly.pdbx_strand_id
1 'polypeptide(L)'
;MLKLNDAKEMVLGIVQHDPLFVVIQNTPSEKILYNDDYLAHIEESNHYSIAEVAGWFEITDAMLRYYIKPFEQYIFDNASNSPNTNIRLNLPAILRLRMILLLKDEHRVRGLKLLLGIDDNGQFINHQITATTMGTDDLANKVDVLGNVLQQMIQTGLFNIFPNEEHGALQVTLNQDFLAQKIQLVSSESDLQVEELQKETAELKQENENLQKQILELQERNVKDIVQKLRERQIENEIVSTLRTEALQLFSTENKAGFFSKMFRSSQIEMEKEQFVLSYISKHLEERLEVALNNYYGE
;
A
#
# COMPACT_ATOMS: atom_id res chain seq x y z
N MET A 1 18.72 -7.80 -40.59
CA MET A 1 17.58 -8.04 -39.69
C MET A 1 17.53 -9.52 -39.37
N LEU A 2 18.03 -9.97 -38.21
CA LEU A 2 17.98 -11.39 -37.78
C LEU A 2 18.37 -11.62 -36.28
N LYS A 3 18.38 -10.60 -35.42
CA LYS A 3 18.79 -10.74 -34.00
C LYS A 3 17.64 -10.87 -32.97
N LEU A 4 16.39 -10.65 -33.37
CA LEU A 4 15.25 -10.60 -32.45
C LEU A 4 14.77 -11.98 -31.96
N ASN A 5 15.09 -13.06 -32.67
CA ASN A 5 14.68 -14.41 -32.29
C ASN A 5 15.56 -15.04 -31.19
N ASP A 6 16.82 -14.63 -31.08
CA ASP A 6 17.80 -15.23 -30.17
C ASP A 6 17.52 -14.83 -28.71
N ALA A 7 17.27 -13.53 -28.47
CA ALA A 7 16.99 -13.01 -27.13
C ALA A 7 15.71 -13.60 -26.53
N LYS A 8 14.65 -13.78 -27.34
CA LYS A 8 13.40 -14.38 -26.87
C LYS A 8 13.59 -15.84 -26.47
N GLU A 9 14.33 -16.62 -27.27
CA GLU A 9 14.60 -18.03 -26.98
C GLU A 9 15.47 -18.18 -25.71
N MET A 10 16.50 -17.35 -25.57
CA MET A 10 17.34 -17.28 -24.37
C MET A 10 16.53 -16.95 -23.11
N VAL A 11 15.68 -15.92 -23.15
CA VAL A 11 14.83 -15.55 -22.01
C VAL A 11 13.87 -16.68 -21.66
N LEU A 12 13.17 -17.25 -22.66
CA LEU A 12 12.24 -18.36 -22.45
C LEU A 12 12.92 -19.58 -21.83
N GLY A 13 14.12 -19.94 -22.28
CA GLY A 13 14.88 -21.06 -21.72
C GLY A 13 15.17 -20.91 -20.22
N ILE A 14 15.21 -19.68 -19.71
CA ILE A 14 15.47 -19.37 -18.29
C ILE A 14 14.17 -19.22 -17.50
N VAL A 15 13.17 -18.51 -18.03
CA VAL A 15 11.98 -18.10 -17.25
C VAL A 15 10.73 -18.95 -17.50
N GLN A 16 10.74 -19.92 -18.42
CA GLN A 16 9.54 -20.70 -18.79
C GLN A 16 8.86 -21.42 -17.61
N HIS A 17 9.59 -21.74 -16.56
CA HIS A 17 9.06 -22.40 -15.35
C HIS A 17 8.96 -21.45 -14.15
N ASP A 18 9.16 -20.15 -14.36
CA ASP A 18 9.15 -19.16 -13.30
C ASP A 18 7.70 -18.75 -12.94
N PRO A 19 7.33 -18.73 -11.64
CA PRO A 19 6.00 -18.34 -11.21
C PRO A 19 5.59 -16.92 -11.64
N LEU A 20 6.51 -15.96 -11.68
CA LEU A 20 6.21 -14.59 -12.13
C LEU A 20 5.99 -14.53 -13.64
N PHE A 21 6.65 -15.41 -14.39
CA PHE A 21 6.49 -15.47 -15.83
C PHE A 21 5.07 -15.91 -16.24
N VAL A 22 4.45 -16.83 -15.49
CA VAL A 22 3.05 -17.25 -15.71
C VAL A 22 2.08 -16.06 -15.64
N VAL A 23 2.35 -15.12 -14.73
CA VAL A 23 1.55 -13.90 -14.58
C VAL A 23 1.80 -12.94 -15.75
N ILE A 24 3.07 -12.78 -16.14
CA ILE A 24 3.49 -11.86 -17.21
C ILE A 24 3.02 -12.32 -18.60
N GLN A 25 2.91 -13.62 -18.87
CA GLN A 25 2.44 -14.15 -20.17
C GLN A 25 1.06 -13.61 -20.58
N ASN A 26 0.24 -13.18 -19.62
CA ASN A 26 -1.10 -12.67 -19.87
C ASN A 26 -1.18 -11.14 -19.92
N THR A 27 -0.04 -10.42 -19.86
CA THR A 27 0.01 -8.95 -19.82
C THR A 27 0.83 -8.35 -20.96
N PRO A 28 0.63 -7.07 -21.32
CA PRO A 28 1.44 -6.37 -22.31
C PRO A 28 2.95 -6.35 -21.96
N SER A 29 3.28 -6.53 -20.68
CA SER A 29 4.64 -6.57 -20.13
C SER A 29 5.47 -7.73 -20.66
N GLU A 30 4.85 -8.80 -21.19
CA GLU A 30 5.55 -9.91 -21.83
C GLU A 30 6.43 -9.42 -22.99
N LYS A 31 5.90 -8.50 -23.80
CA LYS A 31 6.64 -7.94 -24.94
C LYS A 31 7.81 -7.09 -24.48
N ILE A 32 7.71 -6.45 -23.32
CA ILE A 32 8.80 -5.62 -22.78
C ILE A 32 9.96 -6.53 -22.34
N LEU A 33 9.64 -7.64 -21.67
CA LEU A 33 10.64 -8.60 -21.18
C LEU A 33 11.55 -9.16 -22.28
N TYR A 34 11.07 -9.33 -23.52
CA TYR A 34 11.88 -9.84 -24.63
C TYR A 34 12.59 -8.78 -25.46
N ASN A 35 12.17 -7.52 -25.35
CA ASN A 35 12.60 -6.44 -26.24
C ASN A 35 13.46 -5.39 -25.53
N ASP A 36 13.87 -5.62 -24.29
CA ASP A 36 14.75 -4.70 -23.58
C ASP A 36 16.14 -4.62 -24.26
N ASP A 37 16.61 -3.38 -24.49
CA ASP A 37 17.83 -3.09 -25.26
C ASP A 37 19.11 -3.74 -24.70
N TYR A 38 19.14 -4.00 -23.39
CA TYR A 38 20.28 -4.64 -22.74
C TYR A 38 20.47 -6.09 -23.21
N LEU A 39 19.39 -6.77 -23.63
CA LEU A 39 19.45 -8.17 -24.09
C LEU A 39 20.26 -8.32 -25.38
N ALA A 40 20.40 -7.27 -26.17
CA ALA A 40 21.20 -7.30 -27.39
C ALA A 40 22.72 -7.34 -27.13
N HIS A 41 23.14 -7.01 -25.91
CA HIS A 41 24.55 -6.83 -25.52
C HIS A 41 24.95 -7.68 -24.30
N ILE A 42 24.02 -8.43 -23.72
CA ILE A 42 24.27 -9.23 -22.53
C ILE A 42 24.95 -10.55 -22.90
N GLU A 43 26.02 -10.88 -22.20
CA GLU A 43 26.67 -12.19 -22.24
C GLU A 43 26.17 -13.05 -21.07
N GLU A 44 25.71 -14.27 -21.36
CA GLU A 44 25.07 -15.18 -20.38
C GLU A 44 25.99 -15.60 -19.22
N SER A 45 27.30 -15.75 -19.50
CA SER A 45 28.30 -16.21 -18.53
C SER A 45 28.86 -15.09 -17.64
N ASN A 46 28.54 -13.83 -17.94
CA ASN A 46 29.04 -12.67 -17.21
C ASN A 46 28.21 -12.32 -15.98
N HIS A 47 28.85 -11.57 -15.08
CA HIS A 47 28.24 -11.08 -13.86
C HIS A 47 28.31 -9.55 -13.80
N TYR A 48 27.14 -8.92 -13.68
CA TYR A 48 26.98 -7.47 -13.75
C TYR A 48 26.80 -6.87 -12.37
N SER A 49 27.24 -5.63 -12.20
CA SER A 49 27.02 -4.86 -10.97
C SER A 49 25.60 -4.30 -10.91
N ILE A 50 25.14 -3.98 -9.69
CA ILE A 50 23.82 -3.34 -9.49
C ILE A 50 23.75 -2.00 -10.26
N ALA A 51 24.83 -1.22 -10.30
CA ALA A 51 24.85 0.05 -11.00
C ALA A 51 24.62 -0.10 -12.52
N GLU A 52 25.22 -1.12 -13.14
CA GLU A 52 25.03 -1.43 -14.56
C GLU A 52 23.58 -1.84 -14.84
N VAL A 53 23.05 -2.77 -14.05
CA VAL A 53 21.68 -3.28 -14.22
C VAL A 53 20.63 -2.19 -13.93
N ALA A 54 20.86 -1.34 -12.93
CA ALA A 54 20.00 -0.20 -12.65
C ALA A 54 19.94 0.79 -13.82
N GLY A 55 21.09 1.01 -14.48
CA GLY A 55 21.17 1.80 -15.71
C GLY A 55 20.31 1.23 -16.85
N TRP A 56 20.31 -0.10 -17.03
CA TRP A 56 19.47 -0.74 -18.05
C TRP A 56 17.97 -0.66 -17.76
N PHE A 57 17.59 -0.66 -16.49
CA PHE A 57 16.19 -0.55 -16.08
C PHE A 57 15.71 0.88 -15.92
N GLU A 58 16.57 1.88 -16.20
CA GLU A 58 16.30 3.31 -16.02
C GLU A 58 15.87 3.66 -14.58
N ILE A 59 16.45 2.99 -13.58
CA ILE A 59 16.20 3.25 -12.16
C ILE A 59 17.49 3.54 -11.40
N THR A 60 17.36 4.03 -10.17
CA THR A 60 18.52 4.27 -9.31
C THR A 60 19.05 2.98 -8.69
N ASP A 61 20.35 2.92 -8.39
CA ASP A 61 20.98 1.80 -7.65
C ASP A 61 20.25 1.52 -6.32
N ALA A 62 19.85 2.59 -5.60
CA ALA A 62 19.08 2.48 -4.36
C ALA A 62 17.69 1.84 -4.57
N MET A 63 17.00 2.17 -5.66
CA MET A 63 15.72 1.55 -6.00
C MET A 63 15.89 0.08 -6.36
N LEU A 64 16.93 -0.29 -7.12
CA LEU A 64 17.17 -1.69 -7.45
C LEU A 64 17.47 -2.51 -6.18
N ARG A 65 18.27 -1.98 -5.25
CA ARG A 65 18.51 -2.60 -3.93
C ARG A 65 17.25 -2.76 -3.09
N TYR A 66 16.34 -1.79 -3.16
CA TYR A 66 15.05 -1.86 -2.47
C TYR A 66 14.23 -3.07 -2.93
N TYR A 67 14.25 -3.39 -4.23
CA TYR A 67 13.57 -4.56 -4.78
C TYR A 67 14.35 -5.87 -4.61
N ILE A 68 15.68 -5.83 -4.53
CA ILE A 68 16.47 -7.04 -4.24
C ILE A 68 16.18 -7.57 -2.83
N LYS A 69 16.17 -6.67 -1.83
CA LYS A 69 16.11 -7.04 -0.40
C LYS A 69 14.95 -7.99 -0.01
N PRO A 70 13.68 -7.76 -0.41
CA PRO A 70 12.57 -8.64 -0.05
C PRO A 70 12.53 -9.96 -0.83
N PHE A 71 13.30 -10.10 -1.92
CA PHE A 71 13.26 -11.24 -2.85
C PHE A 71 14.63 -11.92 -3.01
N GLU A 72 15.55 -11.70 -2.09
CA GLU A 72 16.95 -12.15 -2.19
C GLU A 72 17.06 -13.66 -2.44
N GLN A 73 16.27 -14.47 -1.72
CA GLN A 73 16.26 -15.94 -1.91
C GLN A 73 15.75 -16.36 -3.28
N TYR A 74 14.74 -15.66 -3.80
CA TYR A 74 14.19 -15.90 -5.12
C TYR A 74 15.13 -15.41 -6.24
N ILE A 75 15.92 -14.36 -6.01
CA ILE A 75 16.83 -13.82 -7.02
C ILE A 75 18.13 -14.64 -7.10
N PHE A 76 18.64 -15.16 -5.97
CA PHE A 76 19.98 -15.78 -5.89
C PHE A 76 19.98 -17.30 -5.59
N ASP A 77 18.82 -17.97 -5.57
CA ASP A 77 18.66 -19.43 -5.44
C ASP A 77 19.46 -20.10 -4.30
N ASN A 78 19.51 -19.48 -3.11
CA ASN A 78 20.16 -19.98 -1.87
C ASN A 78 21.65 -20.39 -1.97
N ALA A 79 22.25 -20.40 -3.16
CA ALA A 79 23.62 -20.86 -3.40
C ALA A 79 24.66 -19.74 -3.27
N SER A 80 24.22 -18.48 -3.38
CA SER A 80 25.10 -17.32 -3.27
C SER A 80 24.83 -16.58 -1.96
N ASN A 81 25.53 -16.98 -0.89
CA ASN A 81 25.75 -16.13 0.27
C ASN A 81 26.56 -14.92 -0.20
N SER A 82 25.90 -13.88 -0.72
CA SER A 82 26.61 -12.69 -1.17
C SER A 82 26.93 -11.82 0.06
N PRO A 83 28.20 -11.56 0.38
CA PRO A 83 28.55 -10.62 1.43
C PRO A 83 28.18 -9.22 0.96
N ASN A 84 27.44 -8.50 1.82
CA ASN A 84 26.73 -7.22 1.70
C ASN A 84 27.36 -6.02 0.95
N THR A 85 28.42 -6.16 0.17
CA THR A 85 29.12 -5.03 -0.47
C THR A 85 29.32 -5.14 -1.98
N ASN A 86 29.41 -6.34 -2.57
CA ASN A 86 29.62 -6.50 -4.03
C ASN A 86 28.67 -7.55 -4.63
N ILE A 87 27.38 -7.23 -4.69
CA ILE A 87 26.37 -8.06 -5.36
C ILE A 87 26.67 -8.11 -6.86
N ARG A 88 26.78 -9.32 -7.39
CA ARG A 88 27.06 -9.63 -8.79
C ARG A 88 25.86 -10.40 -9.36
N LEU A 89 25.18 -9.82 -10.33
CA LEU A 89 23.95 -10.33 -10.92
C LEU A 89 24.26 -11.13 -12.18
N ASN A 90 23.85 -12.40 -12.19
CA ASN A 90 23.85 -13.24 -13.40
C ASN A 90 22.59 -12.98 -14.22
N LEU A 91 22.55 -13.48 -15.46
CA LEU A 91 21.40 -13.28 -16.35
C LEU A 91 20.05 -13.75 -15.73
N PRO A 92 19.95 -14.93 -15.08
CA PRO A 92 18.72 -15.33 -14.37
C PRO A 92 18.27 -14.32 -13.31
N ALA A 93 19.17 -13.82 -12.46
CA ALA A 93 18.85 -12.83 -11.44
C ALA A 93 18.35 -11.51 -12.06
N ILE A 94 18.96 -11.08 -13.18
CA ILE A 94 18.55 -9.88 -13.91
C ILE A 94 17.14 -10.04 -14.47
N LEU A 95 16.83 -11.19 -15.07
CA LEU A 95 15.49 -11.48 -15.60
C LEU A 95 14.44 -11.54 -14.50
N ARG A 96 14.74 -12.20 -13.37
CA ARG A 96 13.84 -12.22 -12.20
C ARG A 96 13.58 -10.83 -11.64
N LEU A 97 14.62 -10.00 -11.55
CA LEU A 97 14.50 -8.59 -11.15
C LEU A 97 13.65 -7.79 -12.14
N ARG A 98 13.82 -8.02 -13.45
CA ARG A 98 13.02 -7.36 -14.46
C ARG A 98 11.54 -7.74 -14.34
N MET A 99 11.23 -9.02 -14.13
CA MET A 99 9.87 -9.50 -13.89
C MET A 99 9.24 -8.85 -12.65
N ILE A 100 9.98 -8.74 -11.54
CA ILE A 100 9.52 -8.02 -10.34
C ILE A 100 9.18 -6.55 -10.66
N LEU A 101 10.04 -5.87 -11.41
CA LEU A 101 9.84 -4.47 -11.78
C LEU A 101 8.66 -4.27 -12.74
N LEU A 102 8.42 -5.21 -13.64
CA LEU A 102 7.27 -5.15 -14.56
C LEU A 102 5.94 -5.35 -13.83
N LEU A 103 5.93 -6.14 -12.77
CA LEU A 103 4.73 -6.42 -11.98
C LEU A 103 4.53 -5.46 -10.78
N LYS A 104 5.45 -4.53 -10.54
CA LYS A 104 5.45 -3.66 -9.34
C LYS A 104 4.20 -2.76 -9.25
N ASP A 105 3.64 -2.37 -10.40
CA ASP A 105 2.52 -1.43 -10.49
C ASP A 105 1.17 -2.16 -10.31
N GLU A 106 1.10 -3.42 -10.75
CA GLU A 106 -0.08 -4.28 -10.62
C GLU A 106 -0.14 -4.98 -9.25
N HIS A 107 1.02 -5.40 -8.75
CA HIS A 107 1.16 -6.13 -7.50
C HIS A 107 2.13 -5.41 -6.56
N ARG A 108 1.62 -4.93 -5.42
CA ARG A 108 2.46 -4.44 -4.32
C ARG A 108 3.41 -5.56 -3.86
N VAL A 109 4.52 -5.20 -3.20
CA VAL A 109 5.54 -6.14 -2.69
C VAL A 109 4.94 -7.35 -1.96
N ARG A 110 3.89 -7.14 -1.15
CA ARG A 110 3.18 -8.22 -0.44
C ARG A 110 2.47 -9.20 -1.38
N GLY A 111 1.88 -8.73 -2.48
CA GLY A 111 1.24 -9.56 -3.49
C GLY A 111 2.25 -10.39 -4.29
N LEU A 112 3.40 -9.80 -4.62
CA LEU A 112 4.49 -10.52 -5.28
C LEU A 112 5.08 -11.61 -4.38
N LYS A 113 5.25 -11.33 -3.09
CA LYS A 113 5.65 -12.34 -2.11
C LYS A 113 4.66 -13.51 -2.04
N LEU A 114 3.36 -13.22 -2.05
CA LEU A 114 2.32 -14.25 -2.05
C LEU A 114 2.40 -15.15 -3.30
N LEU A 115 2.59 -14.56 -4.48
CA LEU A 115 2.71 -15.30 -5.75
C LEU A 115 3.94 -16.21 -5.78
N LEU A 116 5.04 -15.76 -5.17
CA LEU A 116 6.27 -16.52 -5.03
C LEU A 116 6.23 -17.52 -3.86
N GLY A 117 5.16 -17.52 -3.05
CA GLY A 117 5.09 -18.33 -1.82
C GLY A 117 6.15 -17.95 -0.79
N ILE A 118 6.56 -16.69 -0.72
CA ILE A 118 7.58 -16.18 0.21
C ILE A 118 6.90 -15.60 1.45
N ASP A 119 7.38 -15.98 2.64
CA ASP A 119 6.89 -15.45 3.92
C ASP A 119 7.37 -14.00 4.19
N ASP A 120 6.89 -13.41 5.29
CA ASP A 120 7.29 -12.05 5.66
C ASP A 120 8.81 -11.95 5.95
N ASN A 121 9.46 -13.08 6.30
CA ASN A 121 10.89 -13.20 6.58
C ASN A 121 11.74 -13.47 5.33
N GLY A 122 11.14 -13.55 4.14
CA GLY A 122 11.86 -13.79 2.89
C GLY A 122 12.17 -15.25 2.60
N GLN A 123 11.59 -16.19 3.36
CA GLN A 123 11.74 -17.63 3.18
C GLN A 123 10.62 -18.21 2.33
N PHE A 124 10.94 -19.15 1.44
CA PHE A 124 9.91 -19.93 0.76
C PHE A 124 9.09 -20.72 1.78
N ILE A 125 7.78 -20.49 1.78
CA ILE A 125 6.80 -21.30 2.48
C ILE A 125 6.81 -22.64 1.76
N ASN A 126 7.44 -23.65 2.38
CA ASN A 126 7.39 -25.04 1.94
C ASN A 126 5.94 -25.56 2.04
N HIS A 127 5.07 -25.17 1.11
CA HIS A 127 3.93 -25.99 0.76
C HIS A 127 4.50 -27.15 -0.06
N GLN A 128 4.65 -28.30 0.59
CA GLN A 128 4.98 -29.57 -0.05
C GLN A 128 3.89 -29.91 -1.09
N ILE A 129 4.03 -29.35 -2.28
CA ILE A 129 3.55 -29.98 -3.50
C ILE A 129 4.82 -30.46 -4.20
N THR A 130 5.31 -31.60 -3.75
CA THR A 130 6.44 -32.30 -4.35
C THR A 130 5.99 -32.83 -5.72
N ALA A 131 6.01 -31.97 -6.73
CA ALA A 131 6.09 -32.41 -8.10
C ALA A 131 7.50 -32.99 -8.32
N THR A 132 7.53 -34.31 -8.41
CA THR A 132 8.67 -35.20 -8.70
C THR A 132 9.66 -34.65 -9.73
N THR A 133 10.92 -34.46 -9.33
CA THR A 133 12.06 -34.62 -10.26
C THR A 133 12.55 -36.06 -10.17
N MET A 134 12.43 -36.77 -11.29
CA MET A 134 12.72 -38.19 -11.43
C MET A 134 14.22 -38.51 -11.25
N GLY A 135 14.53 -39.40 -10.31
CA GLY A 135 15.75 -40.20 -10.30
C GLY A 135 15.42 -41.62 -10.79
N THR A 136 16.17 -42.09 -11.78
CA THR A 136 15.95 -43.36 -12.50
C THR A 136 16.45 -44.60 -11.75
N ASP A 137 16.10 -44.76 -10.48
CA ASP A 137 16.39 -46.00 -9.78
C ASP A 137 15.29 -46.45 -8.83
N ASP A 138 15.10 -47.77 -8.85
CA ASP A 138 14.34 -48.60 -7.92
C ASP A 138 12.85 -48.86 -8.24
N LEU A 139 12.62 -50.02 -8.87
CA LEU A 139 11.29 -50.59 -9.15
C LEU A 139 10.51 -50.87 -7.85
N ALA A 140 11.20 -51.15 -6.73
CA ALA A 140 10.58 -51.33 -5.43
C ALA A 140 9.95 -50.02 -4.92
N ASN A 141 10.67 -48.90 -5.04
CA ASN A 141 10.14 -47.58 -4.67
C ASN A 141 8.96 -47.17 -5.57
N LYS A 142 8.96 -47.55 -6.86
CA LYS A 142 7.81 -47.30 -7.75
C LYS A 142 6.56 -48.09 -7.34
N VAL A 143 6.73 -49.34 -6.91
CA VAL A 143 5.61 -50.19 -6.44
C VAL A 143 5.07 -49.66 -5.11
N ASP A 144 5.93 -49.25 -4.19
CA ASP A 144 5.51 -48.65 -2.91
C ASP A 144 4.85 -47.28 -3.10
N VAL A 145 5.35 -46.44 -4.02
CA VAL A 145 4.72 -45.16 -4.38
C VAL A 145 3.33 -45.39 -5.00
N LEU A 146 3.19 -46.36 -5.91
CA LEU A 146 1.89 -46.70 -6.49
C LEU A 146 0.92 -47.28 -5.43
N GLY A 147 1.42 -48.10 -4.50
CA GLY A 147 0.65 -48.61 -3.38
C GLY A 147 0.16 -47.50 -2.44
N ASN A 148 1.03 -46.54 -2.13
CA ASN A 148 0.68 -45.36 -1.33
C ASN A 148 -0.32 -44.45 -2.04
N VAL A 149 -0.15 -44.20 -3.34
CA VAL A 149 -1.08 -43.41 -4.15
C VAL A 149 -2.45 -44.09 -4.24
N LEU A 150 -2.50 -45.42 -4.37
CA LEU A 150 -3.76 -46.18 -4.35
C LEU A 150 -4.44 -46.16 -2.98
N GLN A 151 -3.68 -46.31 -1.89
CA GLN A 151 -4.22 -46.16 -0.54
C GLN A 151 -4.74 -44.75 -0.28
N GLN A 152 -4.04 -43.71 -0.74
CA GLN A 152 -4.49 -42.34 -0.65
C GLN A 152 -5.76 -42.11 -1.47
N MET A 153 -5.85 -42.65 -2.69
CA MET A 153 -7.07 -42.60 -3.49
C MET A 153 -8.26 -43.26 -2.76
N ILE A 154 -8.06 -44.43 -2.15
CA ILE A 154 -9.10 -45.10 -1.34
C ILE A 154 -9.49 -44.25 -0.12
N GLN A 155 -8.52 -43.65 0.58
CA GLN A 155 -8.76 -42.80 1.75
C GLN A 155 -9.56 -41.53 1.42
N THR A 156 -9.45 -41.01 0.19
CA THR A 156 -10.26 -39.86 -0.22
C THR A 156 -11.76 -40.17 -0.30
N GLY A 157 -12.16 -41.45 -0.39
CA GLY A 157 -13.55 -41.87 -0.56
C GLY A 157 -14.18 -41.48 -1.90
N LEU A 158 -13.42 -40.79 -2.76
CA LEU A 158 -13.85 -40.26 -4.05
C LEU A 158 -13.93 -41.35 -5.14
N PHE A 159 -13.26 -42.48 -4.93
CA PHE A 159 -13.19 -43.58 -5.88
C PHE A 159 -13.51 -44.93 -5.21
N ASN A 160 -14.32 -45.75 -5.89
CA ASN A 160 -14.56 -47.14 -5.54
C ASN A 160 -13.62 -48.02 -6.37
N ILE A 161 -12.86 -48.89 -5.71
CA ILE A 161 -11.92 -49.81 -6.36
C ILE A 161 -12.46 -51.23 -6.24
N PHE A 162 -12.79 -51.86 -7.37
CA PHE A 162 -13.25 -53.24 -7.42
C PHE A 162 -12.23 -54.13 -8.15
N PRO A 163 -11.91 -55.32 -7.64
CA PRO A 163 -11.13 -56.29 -8.39
C PRO A 163 -11.98 -56.87 -9.53
N ASN A 164 -11.53 -56.75 -10.78
CA ASN A 164 -12.19 -57.42 -11.91
C ASN A 164 -11.59 -58.83 -12.09
N GLU A 165 -12.35 -59.85 -11.69
CA GLU A 165 -11.91 -61.25 -11.68
C GLU A 165 -11.63 -61.83 -13.08
N GLU A 166 -12.15 -61.24 -14.16
CA GLU A 166 -11.97 -61.77 -15.51
C GLU A 166 -10.63 -61.38 -16.17
N HIS A 167 -10.00 -60.29 -15.74
CA HIS A 167 -8.82 -59.73 -16.42
C HIS A 167 -7.63 -59.43 -15.49
N GLY A 168 -7.74 -59.73 -14.18
CA GLY A 168 -6.69 -59.44 -13.20
C GLY A 168 -6.38 -57.94 -13.02
N ALA A 169 -7.28 -57.07 -13.49
CA ALA A 169 -7.13 -55.61 -13.44
C ALA A 169 -8.04 -55.01 -12.35
N LEU A 170 -7.55 -53.97 -11.66
CA LEU A 170 -8.33 -53.18 -10.70
C LEU A 170 -9.16 -52.14 -11.46
N GLN A 171 -10.49 -52.17 -11.30
CA GLN A 171 -11.38 -51.17 -11.87
C GLN A 171 -11.64 -50.07 -10.85
N VAL A 172 -11.21 -48.85 -11.18
CA VAL A 172 -11.43 -47.64 -10.36
C VAL A 172 -12.62 -46.87 -10.95
N THR A 173 -13.69 -46.71 -10.18
CA THR A 173 -14.88 -45.93 -10.57
C THR A 173 -15.11 -44.77 -9.61
N LEU A 174 -15.69 -43.68 -10.11
CA LEU A 174 -15.97 -42.49 -9.30
C LEU A 174 -17.15 -42.75 -8.35
N ASN A 175 -16.99 -42.42 -7.07
CA ASN A 175 -18.04 -42.52 -6.07
C ASN A 175 -19.03 -41.35 -6.22
N GLN A 176 -20.10 -41.57 -6.98
CA GLN A 176 -21.10 -40.54 -7.26
C GLN A 176 -21.90 -40.12 -6.01
N ASP A 177 -22.06 -41.02 -5.03
CA ASP A 177 -22.80 -40.74 -3.80
C ASP A 177 -22.04 -39.76 -2.89
N PHE A 178 -20.71 -39.87 -2.85
CA PHE A 178 -19.84 -38.93 -2.14
C PHE A 178 -19.93 -37.51 -2.72
N LEU A 179 -19.94 -37.40 -4.05
CA LEU A 179 -20.06 -36.12 -4.74
C LEU A 179 -21.43 -35.48 -4.49
N ALA A 180 -22.51 -36.25 -4.56
CA ALA A 180 -23.86 -35.76 -4.30
C ALA A 180 -24.00 -35.21 -2.87
N GLN A 181 -23.48 -35.91 -1.87
CA GLN A 181 -23.51 -35.44 -0.46
C GLN A 181 -22.71 -34.17 -0.23
N LYS A 182 -21.50 -34.07 -0.79
CA LYS A 182 -20.65 -32.88 -0.61
C LYS A 182 -21.22 -31.65 -1.29
N ILE A 183 -21.82 -31.79 -2.48
CA ILE A 183 -22.47 -30.68 -3.18
C ILE A 183 -23.68 -30.15 -2.38
N GLN A 184 -24.47 -31.04 -1.78
CA GLN A 184 -25.64 -30.65 -0.98
C GLN A 184 -25.28 -29.94 0.33
N LEU A 185 -24.19 -30.37 0.99
CA LEU A 185 -23.64 -29.71 2.18
C LEU A 185 -23.12 -28.30 1.88
N VAL A 186 -22.36 -28.14 0.81
CA VAL A 186 -21.82 -26.82 0.39
C VAL A 186 -22.94 -25.84 0.04
N SER A 187 -24.01 -26.32 -0.58
CA SER A 187 -25.18 -25.50 -0.90
C SER A 187 -25.83 -24.93 0.37
N SER A 188 -25.99 -25.77 1.39
CA SER A 188 -26.69 -25.42 2.64
C SER A 188 -25.88 -24.49 3.54
N GLU A 189 -24.55 -24.65 3.58
CA GLU A 189 -23.65 -23.73 4.29
C GLU A 189 -23.53 -22.37 3.57
N SER A 190 -23.60 -22.36 2.24
CA SER A 190 -23.53 -21.12 1.46
C SER A 190 -24.75 -20.22 1.66
N ASP A 191 -25.96 -20.80 1.77
CA ASP A 191 -27.18 -20.02 1.96
C ASP A 191 -27.21 -19.32 3.34
N LEU A 192 -26.76 -20.00 4.39
CA LEU A 192 -26.65 -19.42 5.74
C LEU A 192 -25.62 -18.29 5.81
N GLN A 193 -24.46 -18.45 5.16
CA GLN A 193 -23.43 -17.41 5.10
C GLN A 193 -23.91 -16.19 4.30
N VAL A 194 -24.67 -16.39 3.23
CA VAL A 194 -25.24 -15.29 2.44
C VAL A 194 -26.29 -14.52 3.24
N GLU A 195 -27.12 -15.19 4.04
CA GLU A 195 -28.11 -14.53 4.90
C GLU A 195 -27.45 -13.72 6.03
N GLU A 196 -26.39 -14.25 6.64
CA GLU A 196 -25.60 -13.55 7.67
C GLU A 196 -24.89 -12.33 7.08
N LEU A 197 -24.27 -12.45 5.90
CA LEU A 197 -23.63 -11.34 5.19
C LEU A 197 -24.64 -10.26 4.77
N GLN A 198 -25.85 -10.63 4.36
CA GLN A 198 -26.90 -9.67 4.02
C GLN A 198 -27.36 -8.89 5.25
N LYS A 199 -27.49 -9.56 6.40
CA LYS A 199 -27.83 -8.93 7.66
C LYS A 199 -26.74 -7.97 8.13
N GLU A 200 -25.47 -8.40 8.11
CA GLU A 200 -24.32 -7.56 8.44
C GLU A 200 -24.22 -6.34 7.51
N THR A 201 -24.46 -6.53 6.21
CA THR A 201 -24.47 -5.44 5.23
C THR A 201 -25.59 -4.43 5.51
N ALA A 202 -26.77 -4.88 5.93
CA ALA A 202 -27.88 -4.00 6.29
C ALA A 202 -27.58 -3.20 7.57
N GLU A 203 -26.98 -3.84 8.58
CA GLU A 203 -26.53 -3.18 9.82
C GLU A 203 -25.45 -2.14 9.53
N LEU A 204 -24.43 -2.48 8.74
CA LEU A 204 -23.36 -1.55 8.32
C LEU A 204 -23.90 -0.38 7.49
N LYS A 205 -24.91 -0.61 6.65
CA LYS A 205 -25.56 0.46 5.89
C LYS A 205 -26.31 1.43 6.82
N GLN A 206 -27.04 0.90 7.80
CA GLN A 206 -27.75 1.72 8.79
C GLN A 206 -26.78 2.51 9.66
N GLU A 207 -25.65 1.92 10.06
CA GLU A 207 -24.60 2.61 10.82
C GLU A 207 -23.97 3.73 9.99
N ASN A 208 -23.66 3.48 8.72
CA ASN A 208 -23.14 4.50 7.81
C ASN A 208 -24.12 5.68 7.64
N GLU A 209 -25.42 5.41 7.49
CA GLU A 209 -26.44 6.47 7.40
C GLU A 209 -26.52 7.29 8.70
N ASN A 210 -26.38 6.65 9.86
CA ASN A 210 -26.35 7.34 11.15
C ASN A 210 -25.08 8.20 11.31
N LEU A 211 -23.91 7.66 10.96
CA LEU A 211 -22.65 8.40 11.00
C LEU A 211 -22.67 9.60 10.04
N GLN A 212 -23.24 9.46 8.85
CA GLN A 212 -23.41 10.59 7.93
C GLN A 212 -24.28 11.70 8.52
N LYS A 213 -25.39 11.35 9.20
CA LYS A 213 -26.24 12.33 9.90
C LYS A 213 -25.48 13.04 11.01
N GLN A 214 -24.72 12.29 11.83
CA GLN A 214 -23.91 12.88 12.90
C GLN A 214 -22.83 13.82 12.37
N ILE A 215 -22.16 13.45 11.26
CA ILE A 215 -21.17 14.31 10.60
C ILE A 215 -21.81 15.60 10.11
N LEU A 216 -22.99 15.53 9.48
CA LEU A 216 -23.71 16.72 9.02
C LEU A 216 -24.12 17.63 10.18
N GLU A 217 -24.66 17.07 11.27
CA GLU A 217 -25.02 17.84 12.46
C GLU A 217 -23.80 18.52 13.11
N LEU A 218 -22.67 17.82 13.20
CA LEU A 218 -21.42 18.37 13.73
C LEU A 218 -20.87 19.48 12.83
N GLN A 219 -20.93 19.30 11.51
CA GLN A 219 -20.53 20.34 10.56
C GLN A 219 -21.43 21.58 10.68
N GLU A 220 -22.74 21.42 10.77
CA GLU A 220 -23.66 22.55 10.94
C GLU A 220 -23.46 23.29 12.25
N ARG A 221 -23.25 22.59 13.37
CA ARG A 221 -22.93 23.20 14.67
C ARG A 221 -21.59 23.94 14.61
N ASN A 222 -20.56 23.30 14.08
CA ASN A 222 -19.23 23.91 13.95
C ASN A 222 -19.26 25.15 13.06
N VAL A 223 -20.01 25.15 11.95
CA VAL A 223 -20.17 26.33 11.08
C VAL A 223 -20.85 27.47 11.83
N LYS A 224 -21.91 27.20 12.59
CA LYS A 224 -22.58 28.23 13.41
C LYS A 224 -21.64 28.82 14.46
N ASP A 225 -20.91 27.99 15.19
CA ASP A 225 -19.93 28.43 16.20
C ASP A 225 -18.78 29.24 15.60
N ILE A 226 -18.25 28.82 14.43
CA ILE A 226 -17.20 29.55 13.72
C ILE A 226 -17.71 30.92 13.26
N VAL A 227 -18.92 30.99 12.72
CA VAL A 227 -19.54 32.26 12.28
C VAL A 227 -19.75 33.19 13.48
N GLN A 228 -20.22 32.66 14.61
CA GLN A 228 -20.41 33.44 15.83
C GLN A 228 -19.08 33.99 16.36
N LYS A 229 -18.05 33.15 16.51
CA LYS A 229 -16.71 33.58 16.94
C LYS A 229 -16.06 34.58 15.96
N LEU A 230 -16.31 34.43 14.66
CA LEU A 230 -15.83 35.38 13.66
C LEU A 230 -16.49 36.74 13.83
N ARG A 231 -17.79 36.78 14.14
CA ARG A 231 -18.53 38.01 14.45
C ARG A 231 -18.07 38.66 15.75
N GLU A 232 -17.91 37.88 16.82
CA GLU A 232 -17.36 38.37 18.10
C GLU A 232 -15.98 39.00 17.90
N ARG A 233 -15.09 38.35 17.15
CA ARG A 233 -13.76 38.89 16.82
C ARG A 233 -13.82 40.15 15.95
N GLN A 234 -14.80 40.26 15.06
CA GLN A 234 -15.02 41.49 14.27
C GLN A 234 -15.41 42.66 15.18
N ILE A 235 -16.33 42.42 16.12
CA ILE A 235 -16.76 43.40 17.12
C ILE A 235 -15.57 43.83 18.00
N GLU A 236 -14.78 42.87 18.48
CA GLU A 236 -13.58 43.15 19.27
C GLU A 236 -12.58 44.01 18.49
N ASN A 237 -12.28 43.65 17.24
CA ASN A 237 -11.37 44.43 16.39
C ASN A 237 -11.87 45.85 16.13
N GLU A 238 -13.18 46.02 15.93
CA GLU A 238 -13.79 47.33 15.74
C GLU A 238 -13.65 48.19 17.01
N ILE A 239 -13.91 47.62 18.19
CA ILE A 239 -13.75 48.30 19.49
C ILE A 239 -12.29 48.66 19.76
N VAL A 240 -11.37 47.73 19.51
CA VAL A 240 -9.92 48.00 19.64
C VAL A 240 -9.51 49.14 18.70
N SER A 241 -10.03 49.16 17.46
CA SER A 241 -9.73 50.21 16.51
C SER A 241 -10.27 51.57 16.96
N THR A 242 -11.50 51.62 17.48
CA THR A 242 -12.12 52.87 17.97
C THR A 242 -11.40 53.37 19.22
N LEU A 243 -11.14 52.50 20.20
CA LEU A 243 -10.36 52.83 21.40
C LEU A 243 -8.94 53.29 21.05
N ARG A 244 -8.30 52.68 20.05
CA ARG A 244 -7.01 53.13 19.55
C ARG A 244 -7.11 54.54 18.97
N THR A 245 -8.13 54.83 18.15
CA THR A 245 -8.31 56.18 17.59
C THR A 245 -8.61 57.23 18.66
N GLU A 246 -9.41 56.89 19.68
CA GLU A 246 -9.72 57.76 20.81
C GLU A 246 -8.46 58.03 21.66
N ALA A 247 -7.69 56.99 21.98
CA ALA A 247 -6.43 57.14 22.71
C ALA A 247 -5.43 58.02 21.94
N LEU A 248 -5.32 57.84 20.62
CA LEU A 248 -4.46 58.67 19.78
C LEU A 248 -4.91 60.13 19.74
N GLN A 249 -6.22 60.39 19.74
CA GLN A 249 -6.77 61.74 19.81
C GLN A 249 -6.49 62.38 21.18
N LEU A 250 -6.75 61.67 22.28
CA LEU A 250 -6.49 62.14 23.64
C LEU A 250 -5.00 62.47 23.84
N PHE A 251 -4.12 61.57 23.43
CA PHE A 251 -2.67 61.79 23.48
C PHE A 251 -2.24 63.01 22.66
N SER A 252 -2.83 63.23 21.47
CA SER A 252 -2.55 64.40 20.64
C SER A 252 -3.02 65.71 21.27
N THR A 253 -4.14 65.68 22.00
CA THR A 253 -4.68 66.85 22.70
C THR A 253 -3.92 67.19 23.98
N GLU A 254 -3.48 66.18 24.73
CA GLU A 254 -2.79 66.31 26.02
C GLU A 254 -1.29 66.57 25.84
N ASN A 255 -0.66 65.92 24.86
CA ASN A 255 0.77 65.98 24.64
C ASN A 255 1.14 66.84 23.42
N LYS A 256 0.92 68.17 23.54
CA LYS A 256 1.37 69.16 22.54
C LYS A 256 2.88 69.39 22.64
N ALA A 257 3.67 68.41 22.22
CA ALA A 257 5.13 68.52 22.12
C ALA A 257 5.54 69.56 21.05
N GLY A 258 6.41 70.50 21.41
CA GLY A 258 6.97 71.51 20.50
C GLY A 258 7.87 70.89 19.41
N PHE A 259 8.15 71.66 18.35
CA PHE A 259 8.92 71.19 17.18
C PHE A 259 10.28 70.57 17.56
N PHE A 260 10.98 71.15 18.53
CA PHE A 260 12.28 70.66 18.99
C PHE A 260 12.20 69.34 19.78
N SER A 261 11.22 69.17 20.67
CA SER A 261 11.07 67.89 21.40
C SER A 261 10.66 66.75 20.47
N LYS A 262 9.86 67.04 19.43
CA LYS A 262 9.50 66.08 18.38
C LYS A 262 10.69 65.61 17.56
N MET A 263 11.65 66.49 17.25
CA MET A 263 12.83 66.13 16.44
C MET A 263 13.93 65.41 17.24
N PHE A 264 14.12 65.76 18.52
CA PHE A 264 15.22 65.23 19.34
C PHE A 264 14.82 64.11 20.31
N ARG A 265 13.51 63.89 20.55
CA ARG A 265 12.97 62.83 21.41
C ARG A 265 11.86 62.01 20.74
N SER A 266 11.85 61.94 19.40
CA SER A 266 10.83 61.22 18.61
C SER A 266 10.59 59.80 19.11
N SER A 267 11.65 59.03 19.31
CA SER A 267 11.55 57.62 19.76
C SER A 267 10.97 57.47 21.17
N GLN A 268 11.27 58.39 22.09
CA GLN A 268 10.70 58.37 23.44
C GLN A 268 9.21 58.75 23.40
N ILE A 269 8.84 59.74 22.59
CA ILE A 269 7.45 60.16 22.39
C ILE A 269 6.62 59.06 21.73
N GLU A 270 7.18 58.32 20.76
CA GLU A 270 6.52 57.17 20.14
C GLU A 270 6.31 56.02 21.13
N MET A 271 7.31 55.74 21.98
CA MET A 271 7.18 54.72 23.02
C MET A 271 6.11 55.10 24.07
N GLU A 272 6.11 56.35 24.55
CA GLU A 272 5.08 56.87 25.46
C GLU A 272 3.68 56.83 24.85
N LYS A 273 3.57 57.14 23.55
CA LYS A 273 2.32 57.08 22.79
C LYS A 273 1.78 55.64 22.71
N GLU A 274 2.61 54.66 22.37
CA GLU A 274 2.18 53.27 22.31
C GLU A 274 1.83 52.72 23.72
N GLN A 275 2.59 53.09 24.75
CA GLN A 275 2.28 52.74 26.14
C GLN A 275 0.94 53.34 26.61
N PHE A 276 0.67 54.59 26.27
CA PHE A 276 -0.60 55.25 26.57
C PHE A 276 -1.77 54.57 25.85
N VAL A 277 -1.62 54.29 24.56
CA VAL A 277 -2.64 53.58 23.76
C VAL A 277 -2.93 52.20 24.35
N LEU A 278 -1.90 51.43 24.70
CA LEU A 278 -2.08 50.11 25.31
C LEU A 278 -2.77 50.18 26.67
N SER A 279 -2.36 51.12 27.53
CA SER A 279 -3.00 51.32 28.84
C SER A 279 -4.44 51.80 28.74
N TYR A 280 -4.76 52.59 27.71
CA TYR A 280 -6.12 53.08 27.47
C TYR A 280 -7.02 51.96 26.95
N ILE A 281 -6.52 51.16 25.99
CA ILE A 281 -7.23 49.98 25.49
C ILE A 281 -7.47 49.00 26.63
N SER A 282 -6.45 48.64 27.42
CA SER A 282 -6.62 47.66 28.51
C SER A 282 -7.65 48.07 29.56
N LYS A 283 -7.85 49.37 29.77
CA LYS A 283 -8.78 49.90 30.77
C LYS A 283 -10.23 49.94 30.28
N HIS A 284 -10.45 50.15 28.97
CA HIS A 284 -11.78 50.38 28.39
C HIS A 284 -12.28 49.26 27.48
N LEU A 285 -11.42 48.29 27.15
CA LEU A 285 -11.75 47.16 26.29
C LEU A 285 -12.84 46.29 26.91
N GLU A 286 -12.67 45.87 28.16
CA GLU A 286 -13.59 44.92 28.82
C GLU A 286 -15.02 45.47 28.91
N GLU A 287 -15.16 46.70 29.41
CA GLU A 287 -16.46 47.37 29.57
C GLU A 287 -17.17 47.62 28.22
N ARG A 288 -16.45 48.06 27.19
CA ARG A 288 -17.04 48.30 25.86
C ARG A 288 -17.33 47.02 25.10
N LEU A 289 -16.48 45.99 25.27
CA LEU A 289 -16.67 44.69 24.66
C LEU A 289 -17.89 44.00 25.27
N GLU A 290 -18.07 44.06 26.59
CA GLU A 290 -19.25 43.51 27.27
C GLU A 290 -20.55 44.17 26.78
N VAL A 291 -20.59 45.51 26.69
CA VAL A 291 -21.76 46.23 26.16
C VAL A 291 -22.05 45.89 24.70
N ALA A 292 -21.02 45.78 23.85
CA ALA A 292 -21.20 45.46 22.44
C ALA A 292 -21.60 43.99 22.20
N LEU A 293 -21.09 43.07 23.02
CA LEU A 293 -21.50 41.66 23.00
C LEU A 293 -22.94 41.51 23.49
N ASN A 294 -23.34 42.18 24.57
CA ASN A 294 -24.73 42.14 25.07
C ASN A 294 -25.72 42.67 24.02
N ASN A 295 -25.37 43.77 23.33
CA ASN A 295 -26.16 44.29 22.21
C ASN A 295 -26.25 43.31 21.02
N TYR A 296 -25.21 42.50 20.77
CA TYR A 296 -25.19 41.50 19.71
C TYR A 296 -26.05 40.27 20.04
N TYR A 297 -26.04 39.83 21.31
CA TYR A 297 -26.88 38.72 21.78
C TYR A 297 -28.33 39.14 22.09
N GLY A 298 -28.60 40.44 22.18
CA GLY A 298 -29.94 40.99 22.37
C GLY A 298 -30.45 40.87 23.80
N GLU A 299 -29.57 41.03 24.79
CA GLU A 299 -29.97 41.26 26.20
C GLU A 299 -30.14 42.75 26.52
#